data_AF-A0A7V7MZ12-F1
#
_entry.id   AF-A0A7V7MZ12-F1
#
_cell.length_a   1.000
_cell.length_b   1.000
_cell.length_c   1.000
_cell.angle_alpha   90.00
_cell.angle_beta   90.00
_cell.angle_gamma   90.00
#
_symmetry.space_group_name_H-M   'P 1'
#
loop_
_entity.id
_entity.type
_entity.pdbx_description
1 polymer ?
#
loop_
_entity_poly.entity_id
_entity_poly.type
_entity_poly.pdbx_seq_one_letter_code
_entity_poly.pdbx_strand_id
1 'polypeptide(L)'
;KQAVSYAEFKQLVEEHADFKPCTLDSLAAWLKNKPEVKIITDIKYDNLKGIRLIIEKYPQLQPQFIPQFYQVEEYRPLKNMGFDDLIWILYQYQGSKKSVLKHSQEMDLWAVSMLVKQAKSKTLQQLLKQHRIFVYTINKTETMRHLVNKYRVSGIYTDFLPIH
;
A
#
# COMPACT_ATOMS: atom_id res chain seq x y z
N LYS A 1 -8.69 -18.18 -15.12
CA LYS A 1 -7.23 -18.24 -15.38
C LYS A 1 -6.58 -18.88 -14.16
N GLN A 2 -5.83 -19.95 -14.34
CA GLN A 2 -5.07 -20.59 -13.26
C GLN A 2 -3.75 -19.83 -13.07
N ALA A 3 -3.32 -19.65 -11.83
CA ALA A 3 -2.00 -19.07 -11.55
C ALA A 3 -0.91 -20.06 -11.98
N VAL A 4 0.13 -19.58 -12.67
CA VAL A 4 1.31 -20.38 -13.01
C VAL A 4 2.21 -20.54 -11.79
N SER A 5 3.02 -21.59 -11.78
CA SER A 5 4.07 -21.77 -10.78
C SER A 5 5.15 -20.68 -10.91
N TYR A 6 5.95 -20.53 -9.85
CA TYR A 6 7.08 -19.57 -9.88
C TYR A 6 8.12 -19.92 -10.95
N ALA A 7 8.35 -21.21 -11.23
CA ALA A 7 9.27 -21.66 -12.27
C ALA A 7 8.75 -21.28 -13.67
N GLU A 8 7.47 -21.57 -13.94
CA GLU A 8 6.82 -21.19 -15.20
C GLU A 8 6.78 -19.67 -15.37
N PHE A 9 6.49 -18.91 -14.31
CA PHE A 9 6.55 -17.45 -14.36
C PHE A 9 7.93 -16.94 -14.78
N LYS A 10 9.01 -17.48 -14.19
CA LYS A 10 10.37 -17.07 -14.56
C LYS A 10 10.68 -17.38 -16.02
N GLN A 11 10.32 -18.57 -16.49
CA GLN A 11 10.51 -18.95 -17.88
C GLN A 11 9.77 -18.02 -18.84
N LEU A 12 8.49 -17.73 -18.56
CA LEU A 12 7.70 -16.81 -19.38
C LEU A 12 8.31 -15.41 -19.46
N VAL A 13 8.90 -14.90 -18.37
CA VAL A 13 9.54 -13.58 -18.42
C VAL A 13 10.89 -13.63 -19.14
N GLU A 14 11.67 -14.71 -19.00
CA GLU A 14 12.91 -14.89 -19.76
C GLU A 14 12.66 -14.91 -21.28
N GLU A 15 11.51 -15.42 -21.71
CA GLU A 15 11.05 -15.40 -23.11
C GLU A 15 10.65 -13.99 -23.61
N HIS A 16 10.51 -13.01 -22.71
CA HIS A 16 10.16 -11.62 -23.00
C HIS A 16 11.27 -10.65 -22.55
N ALA A 17 12.34 -10.55 -23.36
CA ALA A 17 13.58 -9.82 -23.06
C ALA A 17 13.43 -8.31 -22.76
N ASP A 18 12.29 -7.70 -23.11
CA ASP A 18 12.04 -6.27 -22.91
C ASP A 18 11.82 -5.89 -21.43
N PHE A 19 11.56 -6.87 -20.56
CA PHE A 19 11.30 -6.63 -19.14
C PHE A 19 12.15 -7.53 -18.25
N LYS A 20 12.84 -6.91 -17.28
CA LYS A 20 13.47 -7.66 -16.19
C LYS A 20 12.44 -7.94 -15.09
N PRO A 21 12.20 -9.19 -14.70
CA PRO A 21 11.22 -9.51 -13.66
C PRO A 21 11.68 -8.95 -12.31
N CYS A 22 10.78 -8.22 -11.64
CA CYS A 22 10.93 -7.86 -10.25
C CYS A 22 10.39 -9.02 -9.40
N THR A 23 11.27 -9.91 -8.95
CA THR A 23 10.95 -10.94 -7.98
C THR A 23 11.19 -10.38 -6.57
N LEU A 24 10.70 -11.07 -5.54
CA LEU A 24 11.01 -10.69 -4.16
C LEU A 24 12.53 -10.65 -3.91
N ASP A 25 13.29 -11.54 -4.55
CA ASP A 25 14.75 -11.63 -4.38
C ASP A 25 15.46 -10.46 -5.07
N SER A 26 15.03 -10.08 -6.28
CA SER A 26 15.62 -8.92 -6.95
C SER A 26 15.23 -7.60 -6.29
N LEU A 27 13.99 -7.48 -5.76
CA LEU A 27 13.57 -6.35 -4.94
C LEU A 27 14.40 -6.26 -3.65
N ALA A 28 14.58 -7.38 -2.95
CA ALA A 28 15.36 -7.41 -1.72
C ALA A 28 16.82 -7.01 -1.94
N ALA A 29 17.44 -7.47 -3.04
CA ALA A 29 18.79 -7.07 -3.42
C ALA A 29 18.88 -5.56 -3.72
N TRP A 30 17.86 -4.98 -4.35
CA TRP A 30 17.80 -3.55 -4.61
C TRP A 30 17.61 -2.72 -3.33
N LEU A 31 16.72 -3.14 -2.44
CA LEU A 31 16.43 -2.44 -1.18
C LEU A 31 17.62 -2.41 -0.22
N LYS A 32 18.46 -3.46 -0.20
CA LYS A 32 19.70 -3.49 0.60
C LYS A 32 20.61 -2.30 0.33
N ASN A 33 20.59 -1.76 -0.89
CA ASN A 33 21.40 -0.61 -1.30
C ASN A 33 20.62 0.73 -1.26
N LYS A 34 19.40 0.73 -0.72
CA LYS A 34 18.48 1.88 -0.69
C LYS A 34 17.74 1.97 0.66
N PRO A 35 18.45 2.14 1.77
CA PRO A 35 17.85 2.13 3.12
C PRO A 35 16.79 3.24 3.33
N GLU A 36 16.85 4.31 2.56
CA GLU A 36 15.92 5.44 2.57
C GLU A 36 14.56 5.12 1.93
N VAL A 37 14.50 4.08 1.09
CA VAL A 37 13.28 3.72 0.38
C VAL A 37 12.37 2.87 1.26
N LYS A 38 11.09 3.24 1.29
CA LYS A 38 9.99 2.44 1.86
C LYS A 38 9.14 1.84 0.75
N ILE A 39 8.68 0.61 0.94
CA ILE A 39 7.77 -0.11 0.04
C ILE A 39 6.40 -0.21 0.70
N ILE A 40 5.40 0.34 0.03
CA ILE A 40 4.00 0.14 0.37
C ILE A 40 3.51 -1.09 -0.41
N THR A 41 2.99 -2.12 0.26
CA THR A 41 2.60 -3.38 -0.41
C THR A 41 1.11 -3.42 -0.75
N ASP A 42 0.75 -3.70 -2.00
CA ASP A 42 -0.64 -3.97 -2.43
C ASP A 42 -0.80 -5.45 -2.83
N ILE A 43 -0.84 -6.35 -1.83
CA ILE A 43 -0.99 -7.80 -2.07
C ILE A 43 -2.47 -8.17 -2.09
N LYS A 44 -3.02 -8.37 -3.30
CA LYS A 44 -4.47 -8.55 -3.53
C LYS A 44 -5.03 -9.91 -3.10
N TYR A 45 -4.18 -10.93 -2.97
CA TYR A 45 -4.56 -12.29 -2.62
C TYR A 45 -3.63 -12.84 -1.55
N ASP A 46 -4.19 -13.48 -0.52
CA ASP A 46 -3.44 -14.02 0.62
C ASP A 46 -2.45 -13.01 1.22
N ASN A 47 -2.87 -11.76 1.42
CA ASN A 47 -2.04 -10.66 1.88
C ASN A 47 -1.16 -11.03 3.10
N LEU A 48 -1.79 -11.56 4.17
CA LEU A 48 -1.06 -11.99 5.38
C LEU A 48 0.01 -13.06 5.09
N LYS A 49 -0.24 -13.97 4.15
CA LYS A 49 0.73 -14.99 3.73
C LYS A 49 1.88 -14.36 2.95
N GLY A 50 1.58 -13.42 2.06
CA GLY A 50 2.59 -12.68 1.30
C GLY A 50 3.49 -11.84 2.20
N ILE A 51 2.91 -11.10 3.15
CA ILE A 51 3.66 -10.31 4.14
C ILE A 51 4.54 -11.22 5.01
N ARG A 52 3.98 -12.33 5.51
CA ARG A 52 4.74 -13.32 6.27
C ARG A 52 5.94 -13.85 5.48
N LEU A 53 5.74 -14.21 4.22
CA LEU A 53 6.81 -14.69 3.34
C LEU A 53 7.93 -13.64 3.19
N ILE A 54 7.59 -12.36 3.05
CA ILE A 54 8.57 -11.27 2.93
C ILE A 54 9.46 -11.21 4.17
N ILE A 55 8.87 -11.17 5.37
CA ILE A 55 9.63 -11.01 6.62
C ILE A 55 10.34 -12.28 7.07
N GLU A 56 9.82 -13.47 6.74
CA GLU A 56 10.51 -14.74 7.01
C GLU A 56 11.74 -14.90 6.11
N LYS A 57 11.63 -14.51 4.83
CA LYS A 57 12.73 -14.62 3.87
C LYS A 57 13.76 -13.49 4.01
N TYR A 58 13.31 -12.28 4.34
CA TYR A 58 14.15 -11.09 4.43
C TYR A 58 13.83 -10.25 5.69
N PRO A 59 14.04 -10.81 6.90
CA PRO A 59 13.67 -10.16 8.16
C PRO A 59 14.33 -8.77 8.33
N GLN A 60 15.57 -8.60 7.86
CA GLN A 60 16.28 -7.33 7.92
C GLN A 60 15.63 -6.19 7.12
N LEU A 61 14.76 -6.51 6.15
CA LEU A 61 14.07 -5.51 5.35
C LEU A 61 12.73 -5.10 5.94
N GLN A 62 12.24 -5.75 7.01
CA GLN A 62 10.96 -5.44 7.64
C GLN A 62 10.73 -3.94 7.89
N PRO A 63 11.71 -3.15 8.40
CA PRO A 63 11.52 -1.73 8.62
C PRO A 63 11.26 -0.93 7.34
N GLN A 64 11.62 -1.45 6.16
CA GLN A 64 11.39 -0.79 4.88
C GLN A 64 10.01 -1.10 4.27
N PHE A 65 9.22 -2.01 4.85
CA PHE A 65 7.89 -2.34 4.34
C PHE A 65 6.80 -1.68 5.19
N ILE A 66 5.80 -1.10 4.51
CA ILE A 66 4.58 -0.56 5.09
C ILE A 66 3.42 -1.38 4.48
N PRO A 67 2.95 -2.43 5.17
CA PRO A 67 1.87 -3.25 4.66
C PRO A 67 0.58 -2.46 4.44
N GLN A 68 -0.05 -2.67 3.29
CA GLN A 68 -1.46 -2.33 3.13
C GLN A 68 -2.34 -3.53 3.48
N PHE A 69 -3.54 -3.23 3.94
CA PHE A 69 -4.57 -4.24 4.18
C PHE A 69 -5.95 -3.72 3.79
N TYR A 70 -6.88 -4.62 3.50
CA TYR A 70 -8.21 -4.26 3.02
C TYR A 70 -9.28 -4.41 4.10
N GLN A 71 -9.20 -5.50 4.88
CA GLN A 71 -10.20 -5.86 5.86
C GLN A 71 -9.67 -5.62 7.29
N VAL A 72 -10.58 -5.26 8.19
CA VAL A 72 -10.26 -4.90 9.58
C VAL A 72 -9.56 -6.04 10.31
N GLU A 73 -9.91 -7.28 9.95
CA GLU A 73 -9.40 -8.52 10.53
C GLU A 73 -7.90 -8.74 10.24
N GLU A 74 -7.35 -8.09 9.22
CA GLU A 74 -5.93 -8.18 8.86
C GLU A 74 -5.04 -7.28 9.72
N TYR A 75 -5.61 -6.23 10.34
CA TYR A 75 -4.85 -5.25 11.12
C TYR A 75 -4.12 -5.88 12.31
N ARG A 76 -4.83 -6.66 13.15
CA ARG A 76 -4.23 -7.30 14.34
C ARG A 76 -3.13 -8.29 13.98
N PRO A 77 -3.32 -9.22 13.02
CA PRO A 77 -2.24 -10.07 12.52
C PRO A 77 -1.00 -9.30 12.07
N LEU A 78 -1.16 -8.21 11.32
CA LEU A 78 -0.04 -7.39 10.86
C LEU A 78 0.69 -6.68 12.01
N LYS A 79 -0.03 -6.13 12.99
CA LYS A 79 0.58 -5.60 14.23
C LYS A 79 1.36 -6.69 14.97
N ASN A 80 0.80 -7.90 15.08
CA ASN A 80 1.45 -9.03 15.75
C ASN A 80 2.70 -9.53 15.00
N MET A 81 2.81 -9.26 13.70
CA MET A 81 4.03 -9.50 12.91
C MET A 81 5.12 -8.42 13.16
N GLY A 82 4.83 -7.39 13.96
CA GLY A 82 5.78 -6.34 14.32
C GLY A 82 5.82 -5.16 13.35
N PHE A 83 4.74 -4.92 12.59
CA PHE A 83 4.64 -3.72 11.78
C PHE A 83 4.08 -2.56 12.58
N ASP A 84 4.84 -1.46 12.63
CA ASP A 84 4.40 -0.21 13.26
C ASP A 84 3.59 0.65 12.31
N ASP A 85 4.12 0.85 11.11
CA ASP A 85 3.45 1.60 10.05
C ASP A 85 2.56 0.67 9.23
N LEU A 86 1.24 0.91 9.29
CA LEU A 86 0.24 0.21 8.49
C LEU A 86 -0.65 1.19 7.72
N ILE A 87 -1.04 0.80 6.51
CA ILE A 87 -1.97 1.56 5.69
C ILE A 87 -3.25 0.77 5.47
N TRP A 88 -4.38 1.33 5.90
CA TRP A 88 -5.67 0.78 5.51
C TRP A 88 -6.08 1.31 4.13
N ILE A 89 -6.23 0.43 3.13
CA ILE A 89 -6.65 0.81 1.78
C ILE A 89 -8.12 0.44 1.53
N LEU A 90 -8.94 1.44 1.20
CA LEU A 90 -10.40 1.32 1.25
C LEU A 90 -11.06 0.79 -0.04
N TYR A 91 -10.34 0.53 -1.15
CA TYR A 91 -11.05 0.18 -2.40
C TYR A 91 -11.71 -1.20 -2.38
N GLN A 92 -11.19 -2.17 -1.62
CA GLN A 92 -11.83 -3.49 -1.43
C GLN A 92 -12.46 -3.67 -0.07
N TYR A 93 -12.47 -2.63 0.78
CA TYR A 93 -13.14 -2.72 2.05
C TYR A 93 -14.65 -2.85 1.83
N GLN A 94 -15.26 -3.86 2.44
CA GLN A 94 -16.66 -4.21 2.19
C GLN A 94 -17.64 -3.43 3.09
N GLY A 95 -17.13 -2.73 4.09
CA GLY A 95 -17.96 -1.97 5.02
C GLY A 95 -18.36 -0.57 4.54
N SER A 96 -19.05 0.16 5.43
CA SER A 96 -19.57 1.50 5.14
C SER A 96 -18.58 2.60 5.51
N LYS A 97 -18.77 3.82 4.99
CA LYS A 97 -17.98 4.99 5.41
C LYS A 97 -18.06 5.26 6.92
N LYS A 98 -19.20 4.93 7.56
CA LYS A 98 -19.37 5.05 9.01
C LYS A 98 -18.55 4.01 9.77
N SER A 99 -18.49 2.77 9.27
CA SER A 99 -17.67 1.74 9.90
C SER A 99 -16.18 2.05 9.72
N VAL A 100 -15.76 2.64 8.60
CA VAL A 100 -14.39 3.15 8.43
C VAL A 100 -14.02 4.10 9.58
N LEU A 101 -14.86 5.13 9.85
CA LEU A 101 -14.60 6.07 10.94
C LEU A 101 -14.49 5.36 12.30
N LYS A 102 -15.43 4.45 12.59
CA LYS A 102 -15.44 3.72 13.85
C LYS A 102 -14.17 2.89 14.03
N HIS A 103 -13.84 2.04 13.06
CA HIS A 103 -12.67 1.17 13.16
C HIS A 103 -11.35 1.95 13.18
N SER A 104 -11.26 3.05 12.44
CA SER A 104 -10.05 3.87 12.40
C SER A 104 -9.67 4.46 13.77
N GLN A 105 -10.66 4.71 14.64
CA GLN A 105 -10.41 5.22 16.00
C GLN A 105 -9.71 4.20 16.92
N GLU A 106 -9.79 2.91 16.57
CA GLU A 106 -9.22 1.80 17.34
C GLU A 106 -7.89 1.32 16.74
N MET A 107 -7.43 1.96 15.67
CA MET A 107 -6.23 1.56 14.91
C MET A 107 -5.18 2.66 14.92
N ASP A 108 -3.94 2.28 15.19
CA ASP A 108 -2.77 3.12 14.96
C ASP A 108 -2.32 2.91 13.52
N LEU A 109 -2.73 3.83 12.65
CA LEU A 109 -2.49 3.75 11.21
C LEU A 109 -1.52 4.85 10.79
N TRP A 110 -0.54 4.48 9.97
CA TRP A 110 0.33 5.44 9.32
C TRP A 110 -0.45 6.31 8.34
N ALA A 111 -1.37 5.71 7.58
CA ALA A 111 -2.29 6.42 6.71
C ALA A 111 -3.55 5.60 6.39
N VAL A 112 -4.58 6.28 5.88
CA VAL A 112 -5.72 5.66 5.20
C VAL A 112 -5.65 6.02 3.71
N SER A 113 -5.65 5.02 2.85
CA SER A 113 -5.63 5.19 1.39
C SER A 113 -7.03 5.02 0.81
N MET A 114 -7.45 5.95 -0.05
CA MET A 114 -8.80 5.91 -0.64
C MET A 114 -8.89 6.57 -2.02
N LEU A 115 -9.98 6.32 -2.73
CA LEU A 115 -10.27 7.00 -3.99
C LEU A 115 -10.51 8.50 -3.78
N VAL A 116 -10.25 9.32 -4.79
CA VAL A 116 -10.51 10.78 -4.75
C VAL A 116 -11.95 11.10 -4.33
N LYS A 117 -12.95 10.38 -4.87
CA LYS A 117 -14.35 10.59 -4.50
C LYS A 117 -14.62 10.31 -3.01
N GLN A 118 -13.87 9.40 -2.40
CA GLN A 118 -13.94 9.10 -0.98
C GLN A 118 -13.30 10.23 -0.17
N ALA A 119 -12.13 10.72 -0.57
CA ALA A 119 -11.48 11.86 0.08
C ALA A 119 -12.32 13.15 0.02
N LYS A 120 -13.14 13.33 -1.02
CA LYS A 120 -14.08 14.47 -1.11
C LYS A 120 -15.34 14.33 -0.25
N SER A 121 -15.58 13.14 0.32
CA SER A 121 -16.78 12.84 1.11
C SER A 121 -16.73 13.53 2.48
N LYS A 122 -17.76 14.30 2.83
CA LYS A 122 -17.86 14.95 4.17
C LYS A 122 -17.62 13.97 5.33
N THR A 123 -18.15 12.75 5.24
CA THR A 123 -17.94 11.70 6.25
C THR A 123 -16.47 11.31 6.39
N LEU A 124 -15.78 10.99 5.29
CA LEU A 124 -14.41 10.50 5.35
C LEU A 124 -13.38 11.61 5.57
N GLN A 125 -13.74 12.88 5.30
CA GLN A 125 -12.93 14.02 5.72
C GLN A 125 -12.78 14.13 7.24
N GLN A 126 -13.62 13.45 8.03
CA GLN A 126 -13.42 13.39 9.49
C GLN A 126 -12.16 12.59 9.88
N LEU A 127 -11.66 11.71 9.01
CA LEU A 127 -10.42 10.95 9.24
C LEU A 127 -9.20 11.87 9.35
N LEU A 128 -9.22 13.05 8.72
CA LEU A 128 -8.13 14.03 8.78
C LEU A 128 -7.79 14.51 10.18
N LYS A 129 -8.70 14.32 11.16
CA LYS A 129 -8.44 14.67 12.56
C LYS A 129 -7.38 13.79 13.21
N GLN A 130 -7.20 12.58 12.71
CA GLN A 130 -6.40 11.53 13.36
C GLN A 130 -5.45 10.82 12.39
N HIS A 131 -5.73 10.84 11.09
CA HIS A 131 -4.99 10.04 10.11
C HIS A 131 -4.53 10.88 8.92
N ARG A 132 -3.36 10.51 8.41
CA ARG A 132 -2.89 10.93 7.09
C ARG A 132 -3.77 10.28 6.02
N ILE A 133 -4.06 11.03 4.96
CA ILE A 133 -4.93 10.56 3.88
C ILE A 133 -4.14 10.46 2.60
N PHE A 134 -4.10 9.26 2.03
CA PHE A 134 -3.45 8.99 0.76
C PHE A 134 -4.50 8.75 -0.31
N VAL A 135 -4.23 9.18 -1.54
CA VAL A 135 -5.17 9.02 -2.67
C VAL A 135 -4.51 8.41 -3.88
N TYR A 136 -5.21 7.49 -4.54
CA TYR A 136 -4.76 6.81 -5.77
C TYR A 136 -5.79 6.94 -6.90
N THR A 137 -5.39 6.88 -8.17
CA THR A 137 -4.05 7.18 -8.73
C THR A 137 -4.15 8.54 -9.40
N ILE A 138 -3.24 9.46 -9.10
CA ILE A 138 -3.30 10.85 -9.61
C ILE A 138 -2.08 11.12 -10.47
N ASN A 139 -2.31 11.47 -11.73
CA ASN A 139 -1.25 11.67 -12.72
C ASN A 139 -1.14 13.12 -13.22
N LYS A 140 -1.99 14.03 -12.71
CA LYS A 140 -1.99 15.45 -13.09
C LYS A 140 -1.58 16.33 -11.91
N THR A 141 -0.50 17.09 -12.06
CA THR A 141 0.06 17.99 -11.02
C THR A 141 -0.96 18.99 -10.50
N GLU A 142 -1.83 19.54 -11.36
CA GLU A 142 -2.89 20.44 -10.93
C GLU A 142 -3.90 19.74 -10.00
N THR A 143 -4.29 18.51 -10.34
CA THR A 143 -5.18 17.70 -9.49
C THR A 143 -4.52 17.36 -8.16
N MET A 144 -3.22 17.03 -8.17
CA MET A 144 -2.43 16.81 -6.95
C MET A 144 -2.47 18.05 -6.05
N ARG A 145 -2.09 19.22 -6.57
CA ARG A 145 -2.11 20.49 -5.82
C ARG A 145 -3.49 20.81 -5.28
N HIS A 146 -4.54 20.61 -6.08
CA HIS A 146 -5.92 20.82 -5.64
C HIS A 146 -6.29 19.90 -4.47
N LEU A 147 -5.91 18.63 -4.52
CA LEU A 147 -6.21 17.65 -3.46
C LEU A 147 -5.49 17.96 -2.15
N VAL A 148 -4.21 18.34 -2.23
CA VAL A 148 -3.42 18.77 -1.08
C VAL A 148 -4.02 20.04 -0.46
N ASN A 149 -4.28 21.07 -1.27
CA ASN A 149 -4.71 22.37 -0.77
C ASN A 149 -6.14 22.35 -0.23
N LYS A 150 -7.08 21.72 -0.95
CA LYS A 150 -8.50 21.76 -0.62
C LYS A 150 -8.94 20.64 0.31
N TYR A 151 -8.39 19.44 0.14
CA TYR A 151 -8.82 18.25 0.87
C TYR A 151 -7.79 17.74 1.86
N ARG A 152 -6.65 18.44 2.03
CA ARG A 152 -5.59 18.12 3.01
C ARG A 152 -5.05 16.69 2.86
N VAL A 153 -5.06 16.18 1.63
CA VAL A 153 -4.43 14.90 1.29
C VAL A 153 -2.94 14.98 1.62
N SER A 154 -2.43 13.96 2.31
CA SER A 154 -1.06 13.86 2.81
C SER A 154 -0.13 13.06 1.89
N GLY A 155 -0.68 12.19 1.03
CA GLY A 155 0.09 11.37 0.11
C GLY A 155 -0.65 11.04 -1.18
N ILE A 156 0.11 10.79 -2.25
CA ILE A 156 -0.44 10.57 -3.58
C ILE A 156 0.26 9.36 -4.19
N TYR A 157 -0.53 8.38 -4.63
CA TYR A 157 -0.05 7.35 -5.54
C TYR A 157 -0.15 7.88 -6.97
N THR A 158 0.93 7.74 -7.74
CA THR A 158 1.03 8.27 -9.09
C THR A 158 1.80 7.30 -9.97
N ASP A 159 1.45 7.26 -11.25
CA ASP A 159 2.20 6.51 -12.26
C ASP A 159 3.42 7.30 -12.74
N PHE A 160 3.52 8.59 -12.40
CA PHE A 160 4.57 9.49 -12.86
C PHE A 160 5.22 10.22 -11.69
N LEU A 161 6.49 9.91 -11.42
CA LEU A 161 7.30 10.74 -10.55
C LEU A 161 7.60 12.06 -11.27
N PRO A 162 7.38 13.22 -10.63
CA PRO A 162 7.79 14.48 -11.23
C PRO A 162 9.30 14.47 -11.46
N ILE A 163 9.71 14.71 -12.70
CA ILE A 163 11.11 14.95 -13.04
C ILE A 163 11.44 16.36 -12.50
N HIS A 164 12.34 16.43 -11.54
CA HIS A 164 12.87 17.68 -11.00
C HIS A 164 14.17 18.05 -11.70
#